data_AF-A0A2E4HDH2-F1
#
_entry.id   AF-A0A2E4HDH2-F1
#
_cell.length_a   1.000
_cell.length_b   1.000
_cell.length_c   1.000
_cell.angle_alpha   90.00
_cell.angle_beta   90.00
_cell.angle_gamma   90.00
#
_symmetry.space_group_name_H-M   'P 1'
#
loop_
_entity.id
_entity.type
_entity.pdbx_description
1 polymer ?
#
loop_
_entity_poly.entity_id
_entity_poly.type
_entity_poly.pdbx_seq_one_letter_code
_entity_poly.pdbx_strand_id
1 'polypeptide(L)'
;MHISVDLTFSPLQDDYEAHIIAFIKRLRDSGFTIIENPLATQIFGSYDELMPFLQEEIKRSLETVGIGLFTIKIVKTDRSEYEPDF
;
A
#
# COMPACT_ATOMS: atom_id res chain seq x y z
N MET A 1 -10.85 -14.23 -3.01
CA MET A 1 -11.68 -13.28 -2.19
C MET A 1 -11.24 -11.87 -2.56
N HIS A 2 -12.13 -10.88 -2.70
CA HIS A 2 -11.69 -9.49 -2.94
C HIS A 2 -11.52 -8.73 -1.63
N ILE A 3 -10.41 -8.03 -1.44
CA ILE A 3 -10.08 -7.30 -0.21
C ILE A 3 -9.74 -5.85 -0.48
N SER A 4 -9.85 -5.03 0.57
CA SER A 4 -9.30 -3.67 0.60
C SER A 4 -8.13 -3.65 1.56
N VAL A 5 -7.00 -3.08 1.13
CA VAL A 5 -5.84 -2.85 1.98
C VAL A 5 -5.58 -1.36 2.07
N ASP A 6 -5.50 -0.84 3.29
CA ASP A 6 -5.08 0.52 3.58
C ASP A 6 -3.70 0.43 4.22
N LEU A 7 -2.72 1.10 3.62
CA LEU A 7 -1.31 0.93 3.92
C LEU A 7 -0.60 2.28 3.99
N THR A 8 0.30 2.40 4.96
CA THR A 8 1.24 3.51 5.10
C THR A 8 2.65 2.96 5.26
N PHE A 9 3.60 3.46 4.46
CA PHE A 9 5.03 3.20 4.61
C PHE A 9 5.71 4.43 5.21
N SER A 10 6.41 4.23 6.33
CA SER A 10 7.14 5.28 7.05
C SER A 10 8.63 4.90 7.16
N PRO A 11 9.46 5.29 6.17
CA PRO A 11 10.91 5.29 6.32
C PRO A 11 11.33 6.29 7.40
N LEU A 12 12.15 5.89 8.35
CA LEU A 12 12.59 6.74 9.47
C LEU A 12 13.99 7.30 9.20
N GLN A 13 14.12 8.06 8.11
CA GLN A 13 15.37 8.66 7.61
C GLN A 13 15.08 9.96 6.82
N ASP A 14 16.07 10.82 6.62
CA ASP A 14 15.89 12.18 6.08
C ASP A 14 15.36 12.21 4.63
N ASP A 15 15.73 11.22 3.81
CA ASP A 15 15.33 11.08 2.40
C ASP A 15 14.07 10.22 2.20
N TYR A 16 13.24 10.10 3.24
CA TYR A 16 12.04 9.24 3.26
C TYR A 16 11.12 9.43 2.05
N GLU A 17 10.96 10.65 1.54
CA GLU A 17 10.08 10.96 0.41
C GLU A 17 10.41 10.13 -0.82
N ALA A 18 11.70 9.96 -1.13
CA ALA A 18 12.14 9.20 -2.30
C ALA A 18 11.71 7.73 -2.22
N HIS A 19 11.80 7.13 -1.03
CA HIS A 19 11.41 5.74 -0.78
C HIS A 19 9.89 5.54 -0.86
N ILE A 20 9.11 6.47 -0.29
CA ILE A 20 7.64 6.44 -0.37
C ILE A 20 7.18 6.59 -1.83
N ILE A 21 7.72 7.58 -2.55
CA ILE A 21 7.38 7.82 -3.96
C ILE A 21 7.72 6.59 -4.82
N ALA A 22 8.89 5.98 -4.61
CA ALA A 22 9.30 4.79 -5.34
C ALA A 22 8.35 3.61 -5.07
N PHE A 23 7.92 3.42 -3.83
CA PHE A 23 6.95 2.39 -3.46
C PHE A 23 5.58 2.63 -4.11
N ILE A 24 5.03 3.85 -3.99
CA ILE A 24 3.74 4.21 -4.59
C ILE A 24 3.75 4.04 -6.11
N LYS A 25 4.83 4.41 -6.80
CA LYS A 25 4.95 4.18 -8.25
C LYS A 25 4.82 2.70 -8.63
N ARG A 26 5.46 1.80 -7.88
CA ARG A 26 5.35 0.35 -8.12
C ARG A 26 3.95 -0.18 -7.81
N LEU A 27 3.25 0.41 -6.84
CA LEU A 27 1.82 0.11 -6.62
C LEU A 27 0.98 0.53 -7.82
N ARG A 28 1.20 1.72 -8.41
CA ARG A 28 0.46 2.17 -9.60
C ARG A 28 0.71 1.28 -10.83
N ASP A 29 1.91 0.73 -10.94
CA ASP A 29 2.31 -0.16 -12.04
C ASP A 29 1.78 -1.60 -11.88
N SER A 30 1.10 -1.93 -10.78
CA SER A 30 0.67 -3.29 -10.43
C SER A 30 -0.58 -3.80 -11.17
N GLY A 31 -1.37 -2.88 -11.75
CA GLY A 31 -2.67 -3.20 -12.33
C GLY A 31 -3.82 -3.34 -11.32
N PHE A 32 -3.56 -3.19 -10.01
CA PHE A 32 -4.62 -3.08 -8.99
C PHE A 32 -5.27 -1.69 -9.01
N THR A 33 -6.48 -1.59 -8.45
CA THR A 33 -7.10 -0.29 -8.20
C THR A 33 -6.40 0.36 -7.01
N ILE A 34 -5.87 1.57 -7.22
CA ILE A 34 -5.13 2.33 -6.23
C ILE A 34 -5.85 3.66 -5.96
N ILE A 35 -6.08 3.99 -4.68
CA ILE A 35 -6.57 5.29 -4.23
C ILE A 35 -5.59 5.85 -3.21
N GLU A 36 -5.15 7.08 -3.40
CA GLU A 36 -4.16 7.72 -2.55
C GLU A 36 -4.78 8.92 -1.84
N ASN A 37 -4.39 9.11 -0.58
CA ASN A 37 -4.67 10.33 0.14
C ASN A 37 -3.41 10.75 0.93
N PRO A 38 -3.41 11.92 1.58
CA PRO A 38 -2.22 12.41 2.28
C PRO A 38 -1.71 11.53 3.43
N LEU A 39 -2.50 10.56 3.91
CA LEU A 39 -2.17 9.73 5.08
C LEU A 39 -1.86 8.27 4.73
N ALA A 40 -2.46 7.74 3.65
CA ALA A 40 -2.35 6.33 3.29
C ALA A 40 -2.58 6.09 1.79
N THR A 41 -2.15 4.90 1.34
CA THR A 41 -2.49 4.34 0.04
C THR A 41 -3.45 3.17 0.23
N GLN A 42 -4.54 3.16 -0.51
CA GLN A 42 -5.55 2.12 -0.51
C GLN A 42 -5.44 1.30 -1.81
N ILE A 43 -5.52 -0.02 -1.67
CA ILE A 43 -5.25 -1.00 -2.72
C ILE A 43 -6.37 -2.03 -2.68
N PHE A 44 -7.00 -2.27 -3.83
CA PHE A 44 -8.14 -3.17 -3.94
C PHE A 44 -7.82 -4.26 -4.97
N GLY A 45 -8.11 -5.51 -4.62
CA GLY A 45 -7.80 -6.66 -5.48
C GLY A 45 -8.22 -8.00 -4.90
N SER A 46 -8.02 -9.05 -5.71
CA SER A 46 -8.11 -10.43 -5.23
C SER A 46 -7.02 -10.69 -4.20
N TYR A 47 -7.37 -11.22 -3.02
CA TYR A 47 -6.47 -11.59 -1.93
C TYR A 47 -5.28 -12.43 -2.43
N ASP A 48 -5.57 -13.42 -3.27
CA ASP A 48 -4.59 -14.39 -3.75
C ASP A 48 -3.57 -13.79 -4.73
N GLU A 49 -3.88 -12.63 -5.31
CA GLU A 49 -2.99 -11.89 -6.21
C GLU A 49 -2.32 -10.71 -5.48
N LEU A 50 -3.09 -9.99 -4.68
CA LEU A 50 -2.70 -8.77 -3.99
C LEU A 50 -1.72 -9.05 -2.84
N MET A 51 -1.93 -10.10 -2.04
CA MET A 51 -1.06 -10.39 -0.90
C MET A 51 0.35 -10.82 -1.30
N PRO A 52 0.55 -11.71 -2.30
CA PRO A 52 1.90 -12.01 -2.80
C PRO A 52 2.61 -10.79 -3.38
N PHE A 53 1.89 -9.95 -4.14
CA PHE A 53 2.44 -8.70 -4.67
C PHE A 53 2.89 -7.75 -3.54
N LEU A 54 2.01 -7.51 -2.55
CA LEU A 54 2.37 -6.67 -1.40
C LEU A 54 3.53 -7.24 -0.60
N GLN A 55 3.61 -8.56 -0.44
CA GLN A 55 4.72 -9.20 0.25
C GLN A 55 6.06 -8.90 -0.43
N GLU A 56 6.14 -9.02 -1.76
CA GLU A 56 7.34 -8.68 -2.52
C GLU A 56 7.70 -7.19 -2.38
N GLU A 57 6.70 -6.31 -2.49
CA GLU A 57 6.90 -4.87 -2.47
C GLU A 57 7.25 -4.30 -1.09
N ILE A 58 6.67 -4.86 -0.03
CA ILE A 58 7.05 -4.56 1.35
C ILE A 58 8.49 -5.00 1.59
N LYS A 59 8.84 -6.23 1.20
CA LYS A 59 10.21 -6.74 1.36
C LYS A 59 11.21 -5.85 0.63
N ARG A 60 10.99 -5.58 -0.65
CA ARG A 60 11.84 -4.69 -1.46
C ARG A 60 11.99 -3.32 -0.80
N SER A 61 10.91 -2.75 -0.27
CA SER A 61 10.97 -1.42 0.37
C SER A 61 11.78 -1.44 1.66
N LEU A 62 11.60 -2.46 2.51
CA LEU A 62 12.38 -2.63 3.73
C LEU A 62 13.88 -2.88 3.47
N GLU A 63 14.23 -3.51 2.35
CA GLU A 63 15.64 -3.70 1.94
C GLU A 63 16.32 -2.40 1.49
N THR A 64 15.56 -1.35 1.13
CA THR A 64 16.10 -0.07 0.65
C THR A 64 16.35 0.96 1.74
N VAL A 65 15.91 0.71 2.98
CA VAL A 65 15.96 1.68 4.09
C VAL A 65 16.63 1.06 5.30
N GLY A 66 17.25 1.88 6.13
CA GLY A 66 17.85 1.40 7.39
C GLY A 66 16.79 1.04 8.43
N ILE A 67 15.76 1.89 8.56
CA ILE A 67 14.63 1.70 9.48
C ILE A 67 13.35 2.02 8.71
N GLY A 68 12.48 1.02 8.56
CA GLY A 68 11.20 1.16 7.88
C GLY A 68 10.05 0.58 8.70
N LEU A 69 8.93 1.28 8.71
CA LEU A 69 7.69 0.86 9.36
C LEU A 69 6.56 0.79 8.32
N PHE A 70 5.87 -0.35 8.26
CA PHE A 70 4.59 -0.46 7.56
C PHE A 70 3.45 -0.56 8.56
N THR A 71 2.41 0.24 8.35
CA THR A 71 1.10 0.05 9.00
C THR A 71 0.13 -0.45 7.94
N ILE A 72 -0.54 -1.57 8.20
CA ILE A 72 -1.40 -2.23 7.22
C ILE A 72 -2.72 -2.60 7.89
N LYS A 73 -3.83 -2.23 7.25
CA LYS A 73 -5.19 -2.59 7.64
C LYS A 73 -5.83 -3.34 6.48
N ILE A 74 -6.19 -4.60 6.70
CA ILE A 74 -6.83 -5.45 5.70
C ILE A 74 -8.31 -5.58 6.03
N VAL A 75 -9.17 -5.32 5.05
CA VAL A 75 -10.61 -5.48 5.14
C VAL A 75 -11.06 -6.57 4.18
N LYS A 76 -11.85 -7.53 4.68
CA LYS A 76 -12.32 -8.71 3.92
C LYS A 76 -13.16 -8.36 2.67
N THR A 77 -13.70 -7.15 2.59
CA THR A 77 -14.61 -6.73 1.51
C THR A 77 -13.94 -5.69 0.62
N ASP A 78 -14.40 -5.62 -0.63
CA ASP A 78 -14.13 -4.48 -1.51
C ASP A 78 -14.85 -3.24 -0.96
N ARG A 79 -14.10 -2.14 -0.81
CA ARG A 79 -14.58 -0.83 -0.36
C ARG A 79 -14.15 0.27 -1.32
N SER A 80 -13.77 -0.07 -2.56
CA SER A 80 -13.31 0.88 -3.58
C SER A 80 -14.36 1.96 -3.90
N GLU A 81 -15.64 1.63 -3.76
CA GLU A 81 -16.77 2.55 -3.98
C GLU A 81 -17.37 3.12 -2.68
N TYR A 82 -16.71 2.95 -1.53
CA TYR A 82 -17.25 3.46 -0.27
C TYR A 82 -17.19 4.99 -0.22
N GLU A 83 -18.36 5.62 -0.16
CA GLU A 83 -18.52 7.04 0.16
C GLU A 83 -19.17 7.21 1.55
N PRO A 84 -18.65 8.09 2.42
CA PRO A 84 -19.33 8.49 3.65
C PRO A 84 -20.69 9.11 3.36
N ASP A 85 -21.71 8.76 4.13
CA ASP A 85 -23.10 9.20 3.99
C ASP A 85 -23.57 10.15 5.11
N PHE A 86 -22.64 10.84 5.78
CA PHE A 86 -22.88 11.73 6.92
C PHE A 86 -22.35 13.15 6.71
#